data_AF-A0A916E1P4-F1
#
_entry.id   AF-A0A916E1P4-F1
#
_cell.length_a   1.000
_cell.length_b   1.000
_cell.length_c   1.000
_cell.angle_alpha   90.00
_cell.angle_beta   90.00
_cell.angle_gamma   90.00
#
_symmetry.space_group_name_H-M   'P 1'
#
loop_
_entity.id
_entity.type
_entity.pdbx_description
1 polymer ?
#
loop_
_entity_poly.entity_id
_entity_poly.type
_entity_poly.pdbx_seq_one_letter_code
_entity_poly.pdbx_strand_id
1 'polypeptide(L)'
;MLYLLVQVNESIKCVISERVVSIEAIDNKFSDLFDAITLGQYNDREVKVFIRQEKSENWREVDNGLKGDLKILEVLGFLRVKFCFVESNLNTQDIPILTQNRESAFSILMQNSRKLLLPQRITEYNNCDRLYNEIIKLLQDLKVGWMGGVHDTIGKIFVNRIKDAIWYIDPHHSTLNARSCHLPILFTQLKTYQDGDTYNQYYHSGHHKKIQLSQHKLLQLSSSLGLSISQPWASNDIWNQVVPAILSLIGILEKYVQYLNEATIIMTKHHHCDESARGPENNCIMYRTAACKRDNPQR
;
A
#
# COMPACT_ATOMS: atom_id res chain seq x y z
N MET A 1 -52.32 29.71 -4.63
CA MET A 1 -51.01 30.33 -4.40
C MET A 1 -50.09 29.26 -3.86
N LEU A 2 -49.04 28.91 -4.62
CA LEU A 2 -48.14 27.80 -4.31
C LEU A 2 -46.79 28.36 -3.83
N TYR A 3 -46.22 27.77 -2.78
CA TYR A 3 -44.89 28.13 -2.29
C TYR A 3 -43.89 27.04 -2.66
N LEU A 4 -42.83 27.43 -3.36
CA LEU A 4 -41.76 26.54 -3.78
C LEU A 4 -40.44 26.91 -3.14
N LEU A 5 -39.61 25.91 -2.87
CA LEU A 5 -38.21 26.06 -2.55
C LEU A 5 -37.40 25.88 -3.81
N VAL A 6 -36.72 26.94 -4.25
CA VAL A 6 -36.04 26.95 -5.54
C VAL A 6 -34.57 27.32 -5.40
N GLN A 7 -33.71 26.60 -6.11
CA GLN A 7 -32.27 26.83 -6.18
C GLN A 7 -31.75 26.75 -7.61
N VAL A 8 -30.64 27.43 -7.88
CA VAL A 8 -29.97 27.42 -9.19
C VAL A 8 -28.52 26.98 -9.02
N ASN A 9 -28.10 26.04 -9.84
CA ASN A 9 -26.79 25.41 -9.77
C ASN A 9 -26.06 25.48 -11.12
N GLU A 10 -24.73 25.53 -11.03
CA GLU A 10 -23.80 25.31 -12.13
C GLU A 10 -23.00 24.05 -11.77
N SER A 11 -23.33 22.92 -12.42
CA SER A 11 -22.85 21.59 -12.03
C SER A 11 -23.10 21.31 -10.53
N ILE A 12 -22.05 21.16 -9.71
CA ILE A 12 -22.15 20.93 -8.26
C ILE A 12 -22.20 22.22 -7.42
N LYS A 13 -21.94 23.39 -8.03
CA LYS A 13 -21.89 24.67 -7.33
C LYS A 13 -23.27 25.30 -7.29
N CYS A 14 -23.74 25.65 -6.10
CA CYS A 14 -24.96 26.44 -5.94
C CYS A 14 -24.65 27.91 -6.26
N VAL A 15 -25.30 28.46 -7.29
CA VAL A 15 -25.17 29.86 -7.73
C VAL A 15 -26.19 30.73 -7.02
N ILE A 16 -27.41 30.22 -6.85
CA ILE A 16 -28.48 30.84 -6.08
C ILE A 16 -28.96 29.83 -5.05
N SER A 17 -28.69 30.13 -3.78
CA SER A 17 -29.12 29.32 -2.63
C SER A 17 -30.65 29.16 -2.59
N GLU A 18 -31.10 28.06 -1.99
CA GLU A 18 -32.52 27.74 -1.82
C GLU A 18 -33.31 28.92 -1.23
N ARG A 19 -34.31 29.39 -1.98
CA ARG A 19 -35.18 30.51 -1.63
C ARG A 19 -36.65 30.11 -1.77
N VAL A 20 -37.50 30.70 -0.92
CA VAL A 20 -38.95 30.52 -1.01
C VAL A 20 -39.48 31.48 -2.07
N VAL A 21 -40.19 30.93 -3.05
CA VAL A 21 -40.84 31.69 -4.12
C VAL A 21 -42.34 31.40 -4.08
N SER A 22 -43.15 32.46 -4.03
CA SER A 22 -44.59 32.37 -4.19
C SER A 22 -44.94 32.53 -5.66
N ILE A 23 -45.68 31.57 -6.22
CA ILE A 23 -46.16 31.63 -7.59
C ILE A 23 -47.64 32.00 -7.58
N GLU A 24 -47.97 33.07 -8.31
CA GLU A 24 -49.34 33.44 -8.64
C GLU A 24 -49.82 32.60 -9.83
N ALA A 25 -51.13 32.36 -9.95
CA ALA A 25 -51.71 31.39 -10.90
C ALA A 25 -51.51 31.72 -12.40
N ILE A 26 -50.79 32.80 -12.71
CA ILE A 26 -50.55 33.33 -14.05
C ILE A 26 -49.20 32.85 -14.63
N ASP A 27 -48.25 32.45 -13.78
CA ASP A 27 -46.97 31.89 -14.22
C ASP A 27 -47.13 30.39 -14.45
N ASN A 28 -47.22 29.98 -15.72
CA ASN A 28 -47.60 28.62 -16.07
C ASN A 28 -46.40 27.74 -16.45
N LYS A 29 -45.18 28.29 -16.58
CA LYS A 29 -44.02 27.52 -17.04
C LYS A 29 -42.79 27.63 -16.15
N PHE A 30 -41.95 26.60 -16.19
CA PHE A 30 -40.66 26.60 -15.50
C PHE A 30 -39.71 27.72 -15.99
N SER A 31 -39.86 28.18 -17.23
CA SER A 31 -39.18 29.38 -17.76
C SER A 31 -39.50 30.63 -16.94
N ASP A 32 -40.77 30.85 -16.63
CA ASP A 32 -41.24 32.06 -15.94
C ASP A 32 -40.68 32.09 -14.51
N LEU A 33 -40.68 30.93 -13.85
CA LEU A 33 -40.04 30.74 -12.54
C LEU A 33 -38.52 30.93 -12.58
N PHE A 34 -37.87 30.42 -13.62
CA PHE A 34 -36.42 30.57 -13.80
C PHE A 34 -36.03 32.04 -14.00
N ASP A 35 -36.75 32.75 -14.86
CA ASP A 35 -36.53 34.17 -15.15
C ASP A 35 -36.77 35.02 -13.91
N ALA A 36 -37.82 34.73 -13.14
CA ALA A 36 -38.13 35.43 -11.89
C ALA A 36 -37.00 35.30 -10.85
N ILE A 37 -36.33 34.14 -10.79
CA ILE A 37 -35.26 33.87 -9.82
C ILE A 37 -33.91 34.41 -10.29
N THR A 38 -33.65 34.33 -11.59
CA THR A 38 -32.37 34.75 -12.17
C THR A 38 -32.34 36.20 -12.58
N LEU A 39 -33.48 36.91 -12.56
CA LEU A 39 -33.63 38.27 -13.06
C LEU A 39 -33.17 38.40 -14.53
N GLY A 40 -33.36 37.33 -15.31
CA GLY A 40 -32.98 37.27 -16.74
C GLY A 40 -31.46 37.18 -17.01
N GLN A 41 -30.62 36.96 -16.00
CA GLN A 41 -29.15 37.01 -16.14
C GLN A 41 -28.52 35.81 -16.89
N TYR A 42 -29.30 34.80 -17.29
CA TYR A 42 -28.76 33.55 -17.85
C TYR A 42 -29.58 32.96 -19.01
N ASN A 43 -30.32 33.79 -19.74
CA ASN A 43 -31.26 33.35 -20.78
C ASN A 43 -30.62 32.62 -21.97
N ASP A 44 -29.32 32.81 -22.19
CA ASP A 44 -28.57 32.21 -23.31
C ASP A 44 -27.99 30.82 -22.97
N ARG A 45 -28.17 30.34 -21.74
CA ARG A 45 -27.60 29.06 -21.28
C ARG A 45 -28.65 27.94 -21.34
N GLU A 46 -28.21 26.75 -21.74
CA GLU A 46 -29.05 25.56 -21.64
C GLU A 46 -29.22 25.15 -20.16
N VAL A 47 -30.47 24.92 -19.74
CA VAL A 47 -30.84 24.65 -18.34
C VAL A 47 -31.67 23.38 -18.25
N LYS A 48 -31.24 22.47 -17.37
CA LYS A 48 -32.02 21.31 -16.92
C LYS A 48 -32.82 21.64 -15.67
N VAL A 49 -34.03 21.10 -15.59
CA VAL A 49 -34.96 21.31 -14.47
C VAL A 49 -35.12 20.02 -13.70
N PHE A 50 -35.00 20.10 -12.38
CA PHE A 50 -35.15 18.97 -11.47
C PHE A 50 -36.15 19.28 -10.36
N ILE A 51 -36.91 18.27 -9.94
CA ILE A 51 -37.95 18.39 -8.90
C ILE A 51 -37.82 17.28 -7.84
N ARG A 52 -38.30 17.54 -6.63
CA ARG A 52 -38.44 16.53 -5.54
C ARG A 52 -39.44 16.98 -4.48
N GLN A 53 -40.04 16.03 -3.75
CA GLN A 53 -41.02 16.35 -2.72
C GLN A 53 -40.30 16.74 -1.42
N GLU A 54 -39.40 15.87 -0.97
CA GLU A 54 -38.67 16.04 0.30
C GLU A 54 -37.16 16.14 0.12
N LYS A 55 -36.43 16.55 1.17
CA LYS A 55 -34.96 16.65 1.14
C LYS A 55 -34.27 15.29 1.04
N SER A 56 -34.91 14.25 1.56
CA SER A 56 -34.47 12.86 1.58
C SER A 56 -34.56 12.17 0.22
N GLU A 57 -35.41 12.68 -0.68
CA GLU A 57 -35.60 12.12 -2.02
C GLU A 57 -34.49 12.53 -2.99
N ASN A 58 -34.20 11.61 -3.92
CA ASN A 58 -33.39 11.89 -5.10
C ASN A 58 -34.10 12.90 -6.02
N TRP A 59 -33.31 13.74 -6.69
CA TRP A 59 -33.82 14.67 -7.70
C TRP A 59 -34.30 13.91 -8.94
N ARG A 60 -35.48 14.30 -9.46
CA ARG A 60 -36.03 13.80 -10.72
C ARG A 60 -35.94 14.88 -11.80
N GLU A 61 -35.42 14.54 -12.97
CA GLU A 61 -35.36 15.46 -14.12
C GLU A 61 -36.77 15.64 -14.73
N VAL A 62 -37.08 16.86 -15.18
CA VAL A 62 -38.32 17.16 -15.89
C VAL A 62 -38.04 17.12 -17.39
N ASP A 63 -38.65 16.18 -18.11
CA ASP A 63 -38.38 15.93 -19.54
C ASP A 63 -38.58 17.16 -20.43
N ASN A 64 -39.59 17.98 -20.14
CA ASN A 64 -39.87 19.21 -20.89
C ASN A 64 -39.02 20.41 -20.45
N GLY A 65 -38.12 20.24 -19.46
CA GLY A 65 -37.24 21.28 -18.94
C GLY A 65 -37.97 22.59 -18.64
N LEU A 66 -37.39 23.71 -19.09
CA LEU A 66 -37.98 25.05 -18.94
C LEU A 66 -39.35 25.22 -19.64
N LYS A 67 -39.64 24.40 -20.67
CA LYS A 67 -40.92 24.45 -21.40
C LYS A 67 -42.05 23.72 -20.68
N GLY A 68 -41.76 22.98 -19.60
CA GLY A 68 -42.75 22.24 -18.82
C GLY A 68 -43.73 23.16 -18.08
N ASP A 69 -44.94 22.66 -17.87
CA ASP A 69 -46.00 23.35 -17.12
C ASP A 69 -45.75 23.20 -15.61
N LEU A 70 -45.82 24.30 -14.86
CA LEU A 70 -45.66 24.32 -13.40
C LEU A 70 -46.81 23.60 -12.67
N LYS A 71 -47.97 23.41 -13.29
CA LYS A 71 -49.11 22.66 -12.73
C LYS A 71 -48.76 21.25 -12.30
N ILE A 72 -47.73 20.65 -12.90
CA ILE A 72 -47.24 19.33 -12.50
C ILE A 72 -46.79 19.31 -11.03
N LEU A 73 -46.28 20.44 -10.52
CA LEU A 73 -45.83 20.57 -9.15
C LEU A 73 -47.00 20.52 -8.17
N GLU A 74 -48.10 21.19 -8.51
CA GLU A 74 -49.32 21.21 -7.70
C GLU A 74 -50.03 19.85 -7.73
N VAL A 75 -50.20 19.27 -8.93
CA VAL A 75 -50.89 17.98 -9.12
C VAL A 75 -50.16 16.83 -8.44
N LEU A 76 -48.82 16.81 -8.49
CA LEU A 76 -47.99 15.72 -7.96
C LEU A 76 -47.35 16.04 -6.59
N GLY A 77 -47.65 17.20 -6.00
CA GLY A 77 -47.17 17.59 -4.66
C GLY A 77 -45.66 17.86 -4.56
N PHE A 78 -45.01 18.30 -5.63
CA PHE A 78 -43.59 18.67 -5.61
C PHE A 78 -43.40 20.10 -5.10
N LEU A 79 -42.62 20.25 -4.02
CA LEU A 79 -42.40 21.56 -3.39
C LEU A 79 -41.00 22.14 -3.65
N ARG A 80 -40.10 21.37 -4.28
CA ARG A 80 -38.70 21.77 -4.50
C ARG A 80 -38.33 21.70 -5.97
N VAL A 81 -37.73 22.78 -6.47
CA VAL A 81 -37.26 22.89 -7.84
C VAL A 81 -35.76 23.27 -7.84
N LYS A 82 -35.00 22.64 -8.73
CA LYS A 82 -33.57 22.92 -8.95
C LYS A 82 -33.33 23.13 -10.44
N PHE A 83 -32.78 24.28 -10.79
CA PHE A 83 -32.29 24.56 -12.14
C PHE A 83 -30.79 24.30 -12.20
N CYS A 84 -30.32 23.62 -13.24
CA CYS A 84 -28.90 23.31 -13.44
C CYS A 84 -28.47 23.75 -14.84
N PHE A 85 -27.45 24.59 -14.94
CA PHE A 85 -26.82 24.90 -16.23
C PHE A 85 -26.13 23.66 -16.82
N VAL A 86 -26.33 23.42 -18.11
CA VAL A 86 -25.60 22.42 -18.88
C VAL A 86 -24.28 23.05 -19.32
N GLU A 87 -23.16 22.40 -18.99
CA GLU A 87 -21.85 22.82 -19.49
C GLU A 87 -21.85 22.66 -21.02
N SER A 88 -21.71 23.78 -21.72
CA SER A 88 -21.57 23.78 -23.18
C SER A 88 -20.19 23.22 -23.51
N ASN A 89 -20.13 21.95 -23.92
CA ASN A 89 -18.97 21.40 -24.61
C ASN A 89 -18.88 22.01 -26.01
N LEU A 90 -18.44 23.27 -26.11
CA LEU A 90 -18.07 23.87 -27.38
C LEU A 90 -16.61 23.51 -27.68
N ASN A 91 -16.45 22.63 -28.68
CA ASN A 91 -15.19 22.29 -29.33
C ASN A 91 -14.54 23.52 -29.98
N THR A 92 -13.22 23.62 -29.79
CA THR A 92 -12.18 23.93 -30.78
C THR A 92 -12.52 24.84 -31.97
N GLN A 93 -12.01 26.08 -31.97
CA GLN A 93 -11.28 26.70 -33.10
C GLN A 93 -10.69 28.08 -32.73
N ASP A 94 -9.36 28.17 -32.83
CA ASP A 94 -8.50 29.34 -33.11
C ASP A 94 -8.84 30.71 -32.52
N ILE A 95 -8.42 30.95 -31.28
CA ILE A 95 -7.85 32.24 -30.83
C ILE A 95 -6.71 31.91 -29.86
N PRO A 96 -5.48 32.45 -30.03
CA PRO A 96 -4.37 32.19 -29.12
C PRO A 96 -4.56 33.02 -27.84
N ILE A 97 -5.46 32.58 -26.98
CA ILE A 97 -5.47 33.03 -25.60
C ILE A 97 -4.50 32.11 -24.88
N LEU A 98 -3.37 32.68 -24.47
CA LEU A 98 -2.46 32.15 -23.48
C LEU A 98 -3.19 32.00 -22.13
N THR A 99 -4.23 31.18 -22.04
CA THR A 99 -4.62 30.59 -20.77
C THR A 99 -3.60 29.49 -20.54
N GLN A 100 -2.56 29.85 -19.80
CA GLN A 100 -1.76 28.85 -19.08
C GLN A 100 -2.70 27.77 -18.59
N ASN A 101 -2.38 26.55 -18.97
CA ASN A 101 -2.93 25.29 -18.50
C ASN A 101 -2.73 25.22 -16.97
N ARG A 102 -3.42 26.09 -16.23
CA ARG A 102 -3.25 26.24 -14.79
C ARG A 102 -4.16 25.20 -14.19
N GLU A 103 -3.61 24.00 -14.07
CA GLU A 103 -4.19 22.92 -13.29
C GLU A 103 -4.81 23.52 -12.02
N SER A 104 -6.11 23.34 -11.82
CA SER A 104 -6.77 23.85 -10.63
C SER A 104 -6.10 23.23 -9.40
N ALA A 105 -5.98 23.97 -8.30
CA ALA A 105 -5.38 23.44 -7.08
C ALA A 105 -6.02 22.11 -6.63
N PHE A 106 -7.31 21.92 -6.88
CA PHE A 106 -8.01 20.66 -6.63
C PHE A 106 -7.54 19.53 -7.55
N SER A 107 -7.33 19.78 -8.84
CA SER A 107 -6.78 18.78 -9.76
C SER A 107 -5.35 18.38 -9.37
N ILE A 108 -4.51 19.34 -8.96
CA ILE A 108 -3.15 19.09 -8.45
C ILE A 108 -3.21 18.24 -7.17
N LEU A 109 -4.08 18.58 -6.22
CA LEU A 109 -4.24 17.81 -4.98
C LEU A 109 -4.78 16.40 -5.24
N MET A 110 -5.73 16.26 -6.16
CA MET A 110 -6.30 14.97 -6.56
C MET A 110 -5.29 14.09 -7.29
N GLN A 111 -4.43 14.67 -8.11
CA GLN A 111 -3.38 13.95 -8.80
C GLN A 111 -2.25 13.55 -7.85
N ASN A 112 -1.87 14.46 -6.93
CA ASN A 112 -0.87 14.17 -5.90
C ASN A 112 -1.33 13.10 -4.90
N SER A 113 -2.62 13.03 -4.57
CA SER A 113 -3.14 12.02 -3.64
C SER A 113 -3.06 10.59 -4.21
N ARG A 114 -3.15 10.46 -5.55
CA ARG A 114 -3.03 9.19 -6.29
C ARG A 114 -1.59 8.83 -6.63
N LYS A 115 -0.64 9.74 -6.40
CA LYS A 115 0.77 9.48 -6.68
C LYS A 115 1.29 8.41 -5.72
N LEU A 116 1.89 7.37 -6.30
CA LEU A 116 2.62 6.36 -5.54
C LEU A 116 3.92 6.98 -5.05
N LEU A 117 4.08 7.01 -3.73
CA LEU A 117 5.28 7.52 -3.07
C LEU A 117 5.93 6.41 -2.26
N LEU A 118 7.25 6.43 -2.24
CA LEU A 118 8.08 5.56 -1.41
C LEU A 118 8.73 6.39 -0.31
N PRO A 119 9.08 5.78 0.83
CA PRO A 119 9.88 6.44 1.85
C PRO A 119 11.16 7.02 1.26
N GLN A 120 11.59 8.16 1.78
CA GLN A 120 12.84 8.76 1.34
C GLN A 120 14.04 7.84 1.65
N ARG A 121 14.98 7.75 0.71
CA ARG A 121 16.29 7.12 0.93
C ARG A 121 17.07 7.91 1.98
N ILE A 122 17.89 7.22 2.74
CA ILE A 122 18.72 7.81 3.79
C ILE A 122 20.16 7.95 3.31
N THR A 123 20.94 8.82 3.97
CA THR A 123 22.38 8.88 3.76
C THR A 123 23.02 7.56 4.17
N GLU A 124 23.85 6.98 3.30
CA GLU A 124 24.51 5.70 3.57
C GLU A 124 25.77 5.93 4.40
N TYR A 125 25.73 5.55 5.68
CA TYR A 125 26.93 5.53 6.54
C TYR A 125 27.46 4.11 6.74
N ASN A 126 26.61 3.10 6.61
CA ASN A 126 26.96 1.69 6.82
C ASN A 126 26.14 0.77 5.88
N ASN A 127 26.47 -0.53 5.90
CA ASN A 127 25.79 -1.52 5.06
C ASN A 127 24.31 -1.74 5.43
N CYS A 128 23.89 -1.42 6.66
CA CYS A 128 22.48 -1.47 7.05
C CYS A 128 21.68 -0.35 6.40
N ASP A 129 22.28 0.86 6.28
CA ASP A 129 21.70 1.97 5.53
C ASP A 129 21.62 1.64 4.03
N ARG A 130 22.68 0.99 3.49
CA ARG A 130 22.68 0.48 2.12
C ARG A 130 21.54 -0.51 1.89
N LEU A 131 21.35 -1.48 2.77
CA LEU A 131 20.23 -2.43 2.69
C LEU A 131 18.88 -1.71 2.66
N TYR A 132 18.67 -0.71 3.53
CA TYR A 132 17.45 0.09 3.51
C TYR A 132 17.23 0.75 2.15
N ASN A 133 18.26 1.42 1.61
CA ASN A 133 18.17 2.11 0.33
C ASN A 133 17.97 1.16 -0.86
N GLU A 134 18.58 -0.02 -0.83
CA GLU A 134 18.38 -1.04 -1.86
C GLU A 134 16.98 -1.64 -1.80
N ILE A 135 16.37 -1.81 -0.61
CA ILE A 135 14.95 -2.17 -0.51
C ILE A 135 14.08 -1.09 -1.14
N ILE A 136 14.34 0.20 -0.87
CA ILE A 136 13.60 1.29 -1.51
C ILE A 136 13.76 1.25 -3.04
N LYS A 137 14.97 1.00 -3.54
CA LYS A 137 15.24 0.86 -4.97
C LYS A 137 14.48 -0.33 -5.58
N LEU A 138 14.49 -1.48 -4.91
CA LEU A 138 13.74 -2.67 -5.33
C LEU A 138 12.24 -2.37 -5.45
N LEU A 139 11.65 -1.72 -4.45
CA LEU A 139 10.25 -1.31 -4.50
C LEU A 139 9.99 -0.29 -5.64
N GLN A 140 10.92 0.62 -5.88
CA GLN A 140 10.84 1.58 -6.99
C GLN A 140 10.84 0.88 -8.35
N ASP A 141 11.68 -0.13 -8.53
CA ASP A 141 11.78 -0.90 -9.77
C ASP A 141 10.51 -1.74 -10.02
N LEU A 142 9.86 -2.19 -8.94
CA LEU A 142 8.54 -2.86 -8.97
C LEU A 142 7.37 -1.89 -9.18
N LYS A 143 7.63 -0.58 -9.22
CA LYS A 143 6.62 0.49 -9.39
C LYS A 143 5.52 0.46 -8.32
N VAL A 144 5.87 0.06 -7.10
CA VAL A 144 4.95 0.06 -5.96
C VAL A 144 5.15 1.28 -5.08
N GLY A 145 4.17 1.58 -4.23
CA GLY A 145 4.25 2.69 -3.29
C GLY A 145 2.94 2.91 -2.55
N TRP A 146 2.94 3.89 -1.66
CA TRP A 146 1.76 4.29 -0.90
C TRP A 146 1.15 5.55 -1.49
N MET A 147 -0.18 5.55 -1.60
CA MET A 147 -0.99 6.72 -1.90
C MET A 147 -1.34 7.47 -0.61
N GLY A 148 -1.79 8.73 -0.72
CA GLY A 148 -2.34 9.47 0.42
C GLY A 148 -1.34 9.86 1.51
N GLY A 149 -0.03 9.90 1.20
CA GLY A 149 0.98 10.49 2.10
C GLY A 149 1.44 9.61 3.26
N VAL A 150 1.07 8.31 3.32
CA VAL A 150 1.49 7.41 4.41
C VAL A 150 2.84 6.71 4.19
N HIS A 151 3.59 7.11 3.15
CA HIS A 151 4.87 6.50 2.79
C HIS A 151 5.94 6.72 3.88
N ASP A 152 6.06 7.93 4.43
CA ASP A 152 7.07 8.21 5.47
C ASP A 152 6.69 7.72 6.88
N THR A 153 5.45 7.25 7.06
CA THR A 153 4.98 6.65 8.32
C THR A 153 4.86 5.13 8.16
N ILE A 154 3.77 4.65 7.56
CA ILE A 154 3.48 3.23 7.36
C ILE A 154 4.52 2.59 6.45
N GLY A 155 4.85 3.24 5.34
CA GLY A 155 5.84 2.72 4.40
C GLY A 155 7.22 2.58 5.01
N LYS A 156 7.67 3.59 5.77
CA LYS A 156 8.95 3.56 6.47
C LYS A 156 9.01 2.45 7.53
N ILE A 157 7.92 2.23 8.26
CA ILE A 157 7.82 1.12 9.22
C ILE A 157 7.95 -0.23 8.50
N PHE A 158 7.25 -0.41 7.38
CA PHE A 158 7.31 -1.65 6.60
C PHE A 158 8.73 -1.91 6.06
N VAL A 159 9.36 -0.92 5.45
CA VAL A 159 10.73 -1.06 4.92
C VAL A 159 11.73 -1.38 6.03
N ASN A 160 11.60 -0.76 7.20
CA ASN A 160 12.44 -1.09 8.34
C ASN A 160 12.23 -2.53 8.83
N ARG A 161 10.99 -3.04 8.84
CA ARG A 161 10.72 -4.43 9.22
C ARG A 161 11.35 -5.43 8.24
N ILE A 162 11.31 -5.15 6.93
CA ILE A 162 12.04 -5.96 5.93
C ILE A 162 13.54 -5.91 6.20
N LYS A 163 14.09 -4.70 6.33
CA LYS A 163 15.51 -4.48 6.58
C LYS A 163 15.96 -5.22 7.84
N ASP A 164 15.25 -5.10 8.95
CA ASP A 164 15.59 -5.75 10.21
C ASP A 164 15.54 -7.29 10.09
N ALA A 165 14.58 -7.83 9.33
CA ALA A 165 14.48 -9.26 9.08
C ALA A 165 15.65 -9.77 8.23
N ILE A 166 15.90 -9.13 7.08
CA ILE A 166 16.99 -9.50 6.17
C ILE A 166 18.34 -9.33 6.87
N TRP A 167 18.58 -8.21 7.53
CA TRP A 167 19.82 -7.92 8.26
C TRP A 167 20.14 -8.97 9.32
N TYR A 168 19.11 -9.47 10.02
CA TYR A 168 19.28 -10.46 11.07
C TYR A 168 19.65 -11.85 10.52
N ILE A 169 19.12 -12.23 9.36
CA ILE A 169 19.37 -13.54 8.75
C ILE A 169 20.54 -13.56 7.77
N ASP A 170 21.00 -12.39 7.32
CA ASP A 170 22.05 -12.20 6.31
C ASP A 170 23.33 -13.03 6.58
N PRO A 171 23.89 -13.08 7.81
CA PRO A 171 25.07 -13.91 8.09
C PRO A 171 24.82 -15.42 8.08
N HIS A 172 23.55 -15.85 8.01
CA HIS A 172 23.11 -17.21 8.28
C HIS A 172 22.52 -17.91 7.05
N HIS A 173 22.70 -17.37 5.85
CA HIS A 173 22.14 -17.95 4.62
C HIS A 173 22.52 -19.43 4.41
N SER A 174 23.77 -19.81 4.67
CA SER A 174 24.20 -21.21 4.55
C SER A 174 23.47 -22.14 5.54
N THR A 175 23.34 -21.72 6.80
CA THR A 175 22.62 -22.44 7.84
C THR A 175 21.13 -22.60 7.51
N LEU A 176 20.50 -21.54 7.01
CA LEU A 176 19.11 -21.56 6.57
C LEU A 176 18.94 -22.47 5.34
N ASN A 177 19.81 -22.35 4.34
CA ASN A 177 19.78 -23.20 3.14
C ASN A 177 19.92 -24.69 3.46
N ALA A 178 20.74 -25.07 4.44
CA ALA A 178 20.88 -26.46 4.90
C ALA A 178 19.58 -27.05 5.49
N ARG A 179 18.59 -26.21 5.81
CA ARG A 179 17.25 -26.59 6.28
C ARG A 179 16.16 -26.28 5.25
N SER A 180 16.54 -26.06 4.00
CA SER A 180 15.64 -25.66 2.91
C SER A 180 14.83 -24.41 3.26
N CYS A 181 15.47 -23.47 3.96
CA CYS A 181 14.96 -22.14 4.25
C CYS A 181 15.66 -21.15 3.31
N HIS A 182 15.17 -21.05 2.07
CA HIS A 182 15.80 -20.23 1.02
C HIS A 182 15.20 -18.83 1.00
N LEU A 183 16.04 -17.79 0.94
CA LEU A 183 15.57 -16.40 0.83
C LEU A 183 14.60 -16.25 -0.38
N PRO A 184 13.47 -15.53 -0.25
CA PRO A 184 12.54 -15.34 -1.35
C PRO A 184 13.23 -14.67 -2.55
N ILE A 185 12.90 -15.14 -3.77
CA ILE A 185 13.52 -14.71 -5.03
C ILE A 185 13.53 -13.18 -5.15
N LEU A 186 12.45 -12.51 -4.74
CA LEU A 186 12.37 -11.05 -4.77
C LEU A 186 13.55 -10.38 -4.04
N PHE A 187 13.92 -10.87 -2.87
CA PHE A 187 15.00 -10.29 -2.08
C PHE A 187 16.38 -10.72 -2.57
N THR A 188 16.51 -11.80 -3.33
CA THR A 188 17.77 -12.13 -4.02
C THR A 188 18.14 -11.14 -5.12
N GLN A 189 17.19 -10.30 -5.56
CA GLN A 189 17.43 -9.23 -6.54
C GLN A 189 18.07 -7.99 -5.94
N LEU A 190 18.25 -7.92 -4.62
CA LEU A 190 19.00 -6.85 -3.99
C LEU A 190 20.43 -6.82 -4.53
N LYS A 191 20.94 -5.62 -4.84
CA LYS A 191 22.18 -5.44 -5.61
C LYS A 191 23.38 -6.07 -4.92
N THR A 192 23.50 -5.90 -3.61
CA THR A 192 24.59 -6.52 -2.82
C THR A 192 24.59 -8.05 -2.96
N TYR A 193 23.42 -8.70 -2.95
CA TYR A 193 23.32 -10.16 -3.16
C TYR A 193 23.59 -10.58 -4.60
N GLN A 194 23.16 -9.79 -5.58
CA GLN A 194 23.47 -10.05 -6.99
C GLN A 194 24.97 -10.01 -7.27
N ASP A 195 25.71 -9.19 -6.52
CA ASP A 195 27.16 -9.08 -6.59
C ASP A 195 27.89 -10.19 -5.79
N GLY A 196 27.15 -11.09 -5.14
CA GLY A 196 27.68 -12.21 -4.37
C GLY A 196 28.21 -11.83 -2.98
N ASP A 197 27.88 -10.63 -2.49
CA ASP A 197 28.30 -10.11 -1.18
C ASP A 197 27.18 -10.22 -0.13
N THR A 198 27.49 -9.93 1.13
CA THR A 198 26.53 -9.88 2.25
C THR A 198 26.55 -8.50 2.92
N TYR A 199 25.45 -8.12 3.56
CA TYR A 199 25.37 -6.80 4.19
C TYR A 199 26.09 -6.74 5.52
N ASN A 200 25.84 -7.71 6.40
CA ASN A 200 26.31 -7.75 7.77
C ASN A 200 27.70 -8.40 7.86
N GLN A 201 28.66 -7.82 7.15
CA GLN A 201 30.06 -8.26 7.10
C GLN A 201 30.73 -8.23 8.48
N TYR A 202 30.30 -7.31 9.36
CA TYR A 202 30.79 -7.21 10.75
C TYR A 202 30.58 -8.52 11.54
N TYR A 203 29.55 -9.29 11.22
CA TYR A 203 29.33 -10.59 11.84
C TYR A 203 30.51 -11.55 11.64
N HIS A 204 31.17 -11.47 10.49
CA HIS A 204 32.28 -12.33 10.13
C HIS A 204 33.63 -11.78 10.60
N SER A 205 33.83 -10.46 10.56
CA SER A 205 35.10 -9.80 10.87
C SER A 205 35.25 -9.37 12.34
N GLY A 206 34.15 -9.27 13.09
CA GLY A 206 34.16 -8.83 14.48
C GLY A 206 34.73 -9.86 15.47
N HIS A 207 35.42 -9.37 16.50
CA HIS A 207 35.94 -10.20 17.61
C HIS A 207 34.89 -10.56 18.68
N HIS A 208 33.65 -10.08 18.52
CA HIS A 208 32.58 -10.31 19.48
C HIS A 208 31.92 -11.68 19.28
N LYS A 209 31.24 -12.15 20.33
CA LYS A 209 30.46 -13.39 20.29
C LYS A 209 29.43 -13.31 19.15
N LYS A 210 29.55 -14.24 18.21
CA LYS A 210 28.61 -14.38 17.09
C LYS A 210 27.20 -14.67 17.63
N ILE A 211 26.27 -13.78 17.31
CA ILE A 211 24.87 -13.93 17.68
C ILE A 211 24.31 -15.11 16.89
N GLN A 212 23.72 -16.08 17.58
CA GLN A 212 23.03 -17.18 16.93
C GLN A 212 21.59 -16.77 16.63
N LEU A 213 20.99 -17.41 15.62
CA LEU A 213 19.56 -17.28 15.35
C LEU A 213 18.78 -17.79 16.57
N SER A 214 17.92 -16.93 17.12
CA SER A 214 17.09 -17.25 18.29
C SER A 214 15.62 -17.34 17.90
N GLN A 215 14.91 -18.28 18.52
CA GLN A 215 13.47 -18.47 18.31
C GLN A 215 12.69 -17.19 18.57
N HIS A 216 12.95 -16.54 19.72
CA HIS A 216 12.27 -15.31 20.13
C HIS A 216 12.44 -14.19 19.08
N LYS A 217 13.68 -13.94 18.60
CA LYS A 217 13.92 -12.86 17.64
C LYS A 217 13.30 -13.17 16.28
N LEU A 218 13.37 -14.42 15.82
CA LEU A 218 12.75 -14.84 14.56
C LEU A 218 11.23 -14.71 14.59
N LEU A 219 10.58 -15.12 15.69
CA LEU A 219 9.14 -14.93 15.89
C LEU A 219 8.78 -13.44 15.92
N GLN A 220 9.52 -12.63 16.66
CA GLN A 220 9.31 -11.19 16.72
C GLN A 220 9.36 -10.55 15.31
N LEU A 221 10.36 -10.92 14.50
CA LEU A 221 10.51 -10.43 13.13
C LEU A 221 9.34 -10.91 12.25
N SER A 222 8.99 -12.19 12.32
CA SER A 222 7.85 -12.76 11.58
C SER A 222 6.54 -12.02 11.91
N SER A 223 6.21 -11.87 13.19
CA SER A 223 5.02 -11.15 13.64
C SER A 223 5.02 -9.69 13.19
N SER A 224 6.17 -9.01 13.24
CA SER A 224 6.27 -7.62 12.80
C SER A 224 5.98 -7.47 11.29
N LEU A 225 6.47 -8.39 10.46
CA LEU A 225 6.18 -8.43 9.03
C LEU A 225 4.69 -8.73 8.80
N GLY A 226 4.13 -9.70 9.53
CA GLY A 226 2.70 -10.03 9.51
C GLY A 226 1.80 -8.82 9.80
N LEU A 227 2.16 -8.01 10.79
CA LEU A 227 1.45 -6.77 11.13
C LEU A 227 1.51 -5.70 10.03
N SER A 228 2.53 -5.72 9.17
CA SER A 228 2.61 -4.79 8.04
C SER A 228 1.71 -5.22 6.90
N ILE A 229 1.71 -6.49 6.54
CA ILE A 229 0.92 -7.01 5.42
C ILE A 229 -0.56 -7.21 5.76
N SER A 230 -0.95 -7.10 7.03
CA SER A 230 -2.36 -7.03 7.44
C SER A 230 -2.99 -5.64 7.28
N GLN A 231 -2.19 -4.63 6.91
CA GLN A 231 -2.68 -3.27 6.70
C GLN A 231 -3.45 -3.16 5.36
N PRO A 232 -4.44 -2.25 5.24
CA PRO A 232 -5.29 -2.16 4.05
C PRO A 232 -4.54 -1.93 2.73
N TRP A 233 -3.37 -1.30 2.75
CA TRP A 233 -2.58 -1.04 1.54
C TRP A 233 -2.07 -2.33 0.88
N ALA A 234 -1.87 -3.40 1.66
CA ALA A 234 -1.31 -4.65 1.17
C ALA A 234 -2.28 -5.43 0.27
N SER A 235 -3.58 -5.15 0.36
CA SER A 235 -4.61 -5.76 -0.49
C SER A 235 -4.69 -5.15 -1.90
N ASN A 236 -3.91 -4.11 -2.19
CA ASN A 236 -3.92 -3.47 -3.50
C ASN A 236 -3.05 -4.28 -4.49
N ASP A 237 -3.58 -4.51 -5.70
CA ASP A 237 -2.96 -5.33 -6.76
C ASP A 237 -1.54 -4.91 -7.14
N ILE A 238 -1.17 -3.64 -6.94
CA ILE A 238 0.21 -3.19 -7.19
C ILE A 238 1.23 -3.94 -6.33
N TRP A 239 0.81 -4.48 -5.17
CA TRP A 239 1.68 -5.20 -4.24
C TRP A 239 1.73 -6.72 -4.47
N ASN A 240 1.15 -7.22 -5.56
CA ASN A 240 1.00 -8.65 -5.86
C ASN A 240 2.33 -9.44 -5.95
N GLN A 241 3.46 -8.78 -6.23
CA GLN A 241 4.78 -9.40 -6.23
C GLN A 241 5.45 -9.33 -4.84
N VAL A 242 5.20 -8.25 -4.10
CA VAL A 242 5.87 -7.99 -2.81
C VAL A 242 5.22 -8.77 -1.69
N VAL A 243 3.88 -8.76 -1.58
CA VAL A 243 3.16 -9.39 -0.47
C VAL A 243 3.42 -10.90 -0.40
N PRO A 244 3.35 -11.68 -1.50
CA PRO A 244 3.72 -13.10 -1.46
C PRO A 244 5.18 -13.34 -1.10
N ALA A 245 6.10 -12.46 -1.50
CA ALA A 245 7.50 -12.57 -1.10
C ALA A 245 7.71 -12.33 0.40
N ILE A 246 6.96 -11.39 0.99
CA ILE A 246 6.96 -11.17 2.45
C ILE A 246 6.36 -12.36 3.19
N LEU A 247 5.24 -12.91 2.71
CA LEU A 247 4.65 -14.14 3.26
C LEU A 247 5.63 -15.32 3.19
N SER A 248 6.37 -15.44 2.10
CA SER A 248 7.42 -16.44 1.96
C SER A 248 8.55 -16.20 2.98
N LEU A 249 8.97 -14.95 3.18
CA LEU A 249 9.96 -14.58 4.21
C LEU A 249 9.49 -14.96 5.61
N ILE A 250 8.25 -14.62 5.97
CA ILE A 250 7.58 -15.01 7.23
C ILE A 250 7.66 -16.54 7.40
N GLY A 251 7.23 -17.30 6.38
CA GLY A 251 7.25 -18.76 6.41
C GLY A 251 8.64 -19.35 6.64
N ILE A 252 9.69 -18.73 6.08
CA ILE A 252 11.09 -19.14 6.31
C ILE A 252 11.51 -18.92 7.76
N LEU A 253 11.19 -17.75 8.33
CA LEU A 253 11.51 -17.44 9.73
C LEU A 253 10.81 -18.44 10.66
N GLU A 254 9.54 -18.71 10.43
CA GLU A 254 8.72 -19.63 11.24
C GLU A 254 9.16 -21.09 11.10
N LYS A 255 9.46 -21.54 9.88
CA LYS A 255 10.01 -22.88 9.63
C LYS A 255 11.33 -23.08 10.40
N TYR A 256 12.19 -22.07 10.43
CA TYR A 256 13.43 -22.19 11.19
C TYR A 256 13.20 -22.16 12.71
N VAL A 257 12.20 -21.41 13.19
CA VAL A 257 11.76 -21.47 14.61
C VAL A 257 11.32 -22.88 14.98
N GLN A 258 10.51 -23.54 14.13
CA GLN A 258 10.07 -24.92 14.35
C GLN A 258 11.27 -25.87 14.47
N TYR A 259 12.24 -25.76 13.56
CA TYR A 259 13.47 -26.53 13.64
C TYR A 259 14.24 -26.30 14.96
N LEU A 260 14.36 -25.04 15.41
CA LEU A 260 15.03 -24.74 16.68
C LEU A 260 14.28 -25.35 17.87
N ASN A 261 12.95 -25.41 17.84
CA ASN A 261 12.14 -26.06 18.86
C ASN A 261 12.39 -27.57 18.89
N GLU A 262 12.36 -28.23 17.73
CA GLU A 262 12.63 -29.66 17.60
C GLU A 262 14.03 -30.02 18.10
N ALA A 263 15.05 -29.26 17.68
CA ALA A 263 16.42 -29.45 18.13
C ALA A 263 16.55 -29.30 19.65
N THR A 264 15.84 -28.34 20.26
CA THR A 264 15.83 -28.14 21.71
C THR A 264 15.17 -29.31 22.44
N ILE A 265 14.05 -29.82 21.92
CA ILE A 265 13.36 -30.99 22.48
C ILE A 265 14.26 -32.23 22.41
N ILE A 266 14.91 -32.48 21.27
CA ILE A 266 15.85 -33.60 21.08
C ILE A 266 17.02 -33.49 22.05
N MET A 267 17.64 -32.31 22.15
CA MET A 267 18.76 -32.06 23.06
C MET A 267 18.35 -32.26 24.53
N THR A 268 17.17 -31.79 24.91
CA THR A 268 16.63 -31.99 26.27
C THR A 268 16.42 -33.48 26.55
N LYS A 269 15.83 -34.23 25.62
CA LYS A 269 15.68 -35.68 25.76
C LYS A 269 17.02 -36.39 25.94
N HIS A 270 18.05 -36.02 25.18
CA HIS A 270 19.39 -36.58 25.34
C HIS A 270 20.04 -36.23 26.68
N HIS A 271 19.84 -35.02 27.20
CA HIS A 271 20.36 -34.63 28.52
C HIS A 271 19.70 -35.38 29.69
N HIS A 272 18.47 -35.86 29.52
CA HIS A 272 17.75 -36.63 30.52
C HIS A 272 17.83 -38.15 30.28
N CYS A 273 18.62 -38.59 29.29
CA CYS A 273 18.87 -39.99 29.00
C CYS A 273 20.21 -40.38 29.62
N ASP A 274 20.20 -41.34 30.55
CA ASP A 274 21.42 -41.85 31.23
C ASP A 274 22.29 -42.75 30.31
N GLU A 275 21.85 -43.03 29.09
CA GLU A 275 22.62 -43.76 28.09
C GLU A 275 23.56 -42.80 27.34
N SER A 276 24.87 -43.11 27.37
CA SER A 276 25.88 -42.36 26.61
C SER A 276 25.53 -42.32 25.13
N ALA A 277 25.37 -41.13 24.56
CA ALA A 277 25.14 -40.92 23.12
C ALA A 277 26.31 -41.44 22.23
N ARG A 278 27.44 -41.82 22.83
CA ARG A 278 28.54 -42.53 22.18
C ARG A 278 28.84 -43.81 22.95
N GLY A 279 28.52 -44.96 22.36
CA GLY A 279 29.05 -46.23 22.80
C GLY A 279 30.56 -46.34 22.48
N PRO A 280 31.34 -47.10 23.26
CA PRO A 280 32.78 -47.33 23.00
C PRO A 280 33.05 -47.95 21.62
N GLU A 281 32.02 -48.53 21.00
CA GLU A 281 32.06 -49.18 19.69
C GLU A 281 32.27 -48.19 18.53
N ASN A 282 31.86 -46.93 18.69
CA ASN A 282 31.87 -45.94 17.61
C ASN A 282 33.19 -45.15 17.49
N ASN A 283 34.16 -45.36 18.39
CA ASN A 283 35.31 -44.45 18.53
C ASN A 283 36.70 -45.06 18.37
N CYS A 284 36.85 -46.32 17.93
CA CYS A 284 38.18 -46.90 17.75
C CYS A 284 38.30 -47.72 16.46
N ILE A 285 38.68 -47.07 15.35
CA ILE A 285 39.47 -47.78 14.33
C ILE A 285 40.92 -47.70 14.81
N MET A 286 41.36 -48.71 15.58
CA MET A 286 42.77 -48.86 15.92
C MET A 286 43.49 -49.53 14.74
N TYR A 287 44.37 -48.79 14.07
CA TYR A 287 45.32 -49.37 13.13
C TYR A 287 46.50 -49.94 13.94
N ARG A 288 46.72 -51.26 13.85
CA ARG A 288 47.95 -51.88 14.35
C ARG A 288 49.06 -51.60 13.34
N THR A 289 49.94 -50.65 13.65
CA THR A 289 51.19 -50.48 12.90
C THR A 289 52.16 -51.62 13.21
N ALA A 290 52.76 -52.21 12.18
CA ALA A 290 53.80 -53.21 12.35
C ALA A 290 55.04 -52.57 13.00
N ALA A 291 55.62 -53.25 13.99
CA ALA A 291 56.81 -52.78 14.70
C ALA A 291 57.97 -52.52 13.72
N CYS A 292 58.63 -51.37 13.86
CA CYS A 292 59.84 -51.04 13.12
C CYS A 292 60.86 -52.17 13.27
N LYS A 293 61.31 -52.71 12.13
CA LYS A 293 62.53 -53.54 12.10
C LYS A 293 63.67 -52.68 12.65
N ARG A 294 64.34 -53.18 13.69
CA ARG A 294 65.63 -52.64 14.10
C ARG A 294 66.62 -52.99 13.00
N ASP A 295 67.10 -51.98 12.28
CA ASP A 295 68.29 -52.11 11.46
C ASP A 295 69.46 -52.40 12.41
N ASN A 296 70.02 -53.61 12.31
CA ASN A 296 71.29 -53.94 12.93
C ASN A 296 72.40 -53.25 12.11
N PRO A 297 73.30 -52.47 12.74
CA PRO A 297 74.49 -52.01 12.06
C PRO A 297 75.51 -53.16 12.02
N GLN A 298 75.83 -53.66 10.83
CA GLN A 298 77.03 -54.48 10.63
C GLN A 298 78.22 -53.55 10.32
N ARG A 299 79.25 -53.69 11.16
CA ARG A 299 80.63 -53.27 10.91
C ARG A 299 81.29 -54.15 9.86
#